data_AF-A0A7D3ZH70-F1
#
_entry.id   AF-A0A7D3ZH70-F1
#
_cell.length_a   1.000
_cell.length_b   1.000
_cell.length_c   1.000
_cell.angle_alpha   90.00
_cell.angle_beta   90.00
_cell.angle_gamma   90.00
#
_symmetry.space_group_name_H-M   'P 1'
#
loop_
_entity.id
_entity.type
_entity.pdbx_description
1 polymer ?
#
loop_
_entity_poly.entity_id
_entity_poly.type
_entity_poly.pdbx_seq_one_letter_code
_entity_poly.pdbx_strand_id
1 'polypeptide(L)'
;MTYDVVALTHEPPDARTLLDALRAEGSGLQVDAPGHGNVLQVLDEDGGPLLAVEASIPIRVEGEAERLLGPVAAGLPAPVWWTEVRAAERPAAVELADAFADALIERLGGRRWSSERPE
;
A
#
# COMPACT_ATOMS: atom_id res chain seq x y z
N MET A 1 7.83 -15.52 -3.93
CA MET A 1 7.89 -14.47 -2.89
C MET A 1 6.84 -13.44 -3.25
N THR A 2 6.05 -12.95 -2.29
CA THR A 2 5.07 -11.89 -2.54
C THR A 2 5.79 -10.59 -2.92
N TYR A 3 5.16 -9.80 -3.78
CA TYR A 3 5.65 -8.46 -4.11
C TYR A 3 5.05 -7.48 -3.11
N ASP A 4 5.91 -6.80 -2.36
CA ASP A 4 5.49 -5.90 -1.29
C ASP A 4 5.76 -4.46 -1.68
N VAL A 5 4.77 -3.60 -1.45
CA VAL A 5 4.86 -2.15 -1.68
C VAL A 5 4.53 -1.45 -0.37
N VAL A 6 5.31 -0.43 -0.02
CA VAL A 6 5.05 0.41 1.14
C VAL A 6 4.80 1.84 0.68
N ALA A 7 3.62 2.37 1.00
CA ALA A 7 3.32 3.78 0.87
C ALA A 7 3.60 4.49 2.20
N LEU A 8 4.62 5.34 2.22
CA LEU A 8 4.91 6.25 3.33
C LEU A 8 4.23 7.59 3.04
N THR A 9 3.16 7.89 3.76
CA THR A 9 2.34 9.09 3.54
C THR A 9 2.53 10.12 4.67
N HIS A 10 2.39 11.41 4.37
CA HIS A 10 2.53 12.45 5.41
C HIS A 10 1.31 12.54 6.33
N GLU A 11 0.16 12.08 5.86
CA GLU A 11 -1.12 12.10 6.56
C GLU A 11 -1.71 10.68 6.66
N PRO A 12 -2.49 10.37 7.71
CA PRO A 12 -3.11 9.05 7.82
C PRO A 12 -4.14 8.84 6.72
N PRO A 13 -4.06 7.76 5.94
CA PRO A 13 -5.15 7.42 5.02
C PRO A 13 -6.38 6.97 5.82
N ASP A 14 -7.52 7.58 5.54
CA ASP A 14 -8.81 7.10 6.02
C ASP A 14 -9.39 6.04 5.06
N ALA A 15 -10.43 5.31 5.52
CA ALA A 15 -11.06 4.27 4.71
C ALA A 15 -11.54 4.78 3.35
N ARG A 16 -11.99 6.04 3.28
CA ARG A 16 -12.43 6.66 2.03
C ARG A 16 -11.27 6.86 1.07
N THR A 17 -10.14 7.35 1.56
CA THR A 17 -8.93 7.56 0.76
C THR A 17 -8.39 6.25 0.21
N LEU A 18 -8.39 5.18 1.02
CA LEU A 18 -8.02 3.83 0.56
C LEU A 18 -8.96 3.35 -0.56
N LEU A 19 -10.27 3.47 -0.37
CA LEU A 19 -11.25 3.04 -1.38
C LEU A 19 -11.20 3.88 -2.66
N ASP A 20 -10.97 5.18 -2.55
CA ASP A 20 -10.88 6.07 -3.71
C ASP A 20 -9.60 5.80 -4.53
N ALA A 21 -8.48 5.47 -3.87
CA ALA A 21 -7.26 5.02 -4.55
C ALA A 21 -7.49 3.68 -5.28
N LEU A 22 -8.19 2.72 -4.69
CA LEU A 22 -8.52 1.46 -5.37
C LEU A 22 -9.46 1.66 -6.56
N ARG A 23 -10.44 2.57 -6.44
CA ARG A 23 -11.40 2.86 -7.52
C ARG A 23 -10.77 3.53 -8.74
N ALA A 24 -9.69 4.28 -8.55
CA ALA A 24 -8.95 4.87 -9.67
C ALA A 24 -8.41 3.80 -10.63
N GLU A 25 -8.15 2.59 -10.12
CA GLU A 25 -7.52 1.50 -10.87
C GLU A 25 -8.50 0.55 -11.56
N GLY A 26 -9.80 0.57 -11.22
CA GLY A 26 -10.79 -0.21 -11.97
C GLY A 26 -12.11 -0.48 -11.26
N SER A 27 -13.19 -0.66 -12.03
CA SER A 27 -14.55 -0.91 -11.53
C SER A 27 -14.85 -2.38 -11.19
N GLY A 28 -13.96 -3.32 -11.53
CA GLY A 28 -14.13 -4.76 -11.28
C GLY A 28 -13.59 -5.24 -9.93
N LEU A 29 -12.92 -4.38 -9.17
CA LEU A 29 -12.29 -4.78 -7.91
C LEU A 29 -13.34 -4.97 -6.80
N GLN A 30 -13.27 -6.11 -6.11
CA GLN A 30 -14.04 -6.35 -4.91
C GLN A 30 -13.17 -6.09 -3.68
N VAL A 31 -13.77 -5.52 -2.64
CA VAL A 31 -13.08 -5.19 -1.40
C VAL A 31 -13.72 -5.95 -0.25
N ASP A 32 -12.93 -6.80 0.42
CA ASP A 32 -13.32 -7.55 1.60
C ASP A 32 -12.49 -7.13 2.81
N ALA A 33 -13.07 -7.23 4.01
CA ALA A 33 -12.40 -6.99 5.28
C ALA A 33 -12.62 -8.22 6.17
N PRO A 34 -11.86 -9.31 5.93
CA PRO A 34 -12.12 -10.59 6.58
C PRO A 34 -11.84 -10.52 8.09
N GLY A 35 -12.92 -10.52 8.88
CA GLY A 35 -12.87 -10.74 10.34
C GLY A 35 -12.07 -9.70 11.13
N HIS A 36 -11.59 -10.06 12.32
CA HIS A 36 -10.91 -9.18 13.30
C HIS A 36 -9.50 -8.71 12.87
N GLY A 37 -9.18 -8.77 11.57
CA GLY A 37 -7.90 -8.35 11.01
C GLY A 37 -7.93 -6.88 10.60
N ASN A 38 -6.84 -6.17 10.88
CA ASN A 38 -6.57 -4.83 10.35
C ASN A 38 -6.11 -4.90 8.89
N VAL A 39 -6.74 -5.74 8.06
CA VAL A 39 -6.33 -6.02 6.69
C VAL A 39 -7.52 -5.87 5.75
N LEU A 40 -7.35 -5.08 4.71
CA LEU A 40 -8.24 -4.99 3.57
C LEU A 40 -7.78 -5.97 2.49
N GLN A 41 -8.65 -6.85 2.02
CA GLN A 41 -8.38 -7.66 0.84
C GLN A 41 -9.02 -7.05 -0.40
N VAL A 42 -8.24 -6.99 -1.48
CA VAL A 42 -8.72 -6.61 -2.81
C VAL A 42 -8.73 -7.87 -3.64
N LEU A 43 -9.89 -8.18 -4.24
CA LEU A 43 -10.13 -9.37 -5.04
C LEU A 43 -10.42 -8.98 -6.49
N ASP A 44 -10.11 -9.89 -7.41
CA ASP A 44 -10.56 -9.84 -8.80
C ASP A 44 -12.07 -10.13 -8.91
N GLU A 45 -12.64 -9.97 -10.10
CA GLU A 45 -14.08 -10.16 -10.36
C GLU A 45 -14.55 -11.60 -10.06
N ASP A 46 -13.64 -12.57 -10.13
CA ASP A 46 -13.89 -13.98 -9.84
C ASP A 46 -13.70 -14.34 -8.35
N GLY A 47 -13.35 -13.34 -7.51
CA GLY A 47 -13.14 -13.50 -6.07
C GLY A 47 -11.73 -13.99 -5.68
N GLY A 48 -10.78 -14.00 -6.62
CA GLY A 48 -9.38 -14.34 -6.37
C GLY A 48 -8.61 -13.18 -5.74
N PRO A 49 -7.70 -13.41 -4.77
CA PRO A 49 -6.98 -12.34 -4.09
C PRO A 49 -5.96 -11.66 -5.01
N LEU A 50 -5.98 -10.34 -5.04
CA LEU A 50 -4.99 -9.50 -5.72
C LEU A 50 -4.08 -8.83 -4.70
N LEU A 51 -4.64 -8.10 -3.73
CA LEU A 51 -3.88 -7.37 -2.71
C LEU A 51 -4.36 -7.71 -1.29
N ALA A 52 -3.42 -7.67 -0.35
CA ALA A 52 -3.70 -7.49 1.06
C ALA A 52 -3.08 -6.16 1.52
N VAL A 53 -3.90 -5.22 1.98
CA VAL A 53 -3.47 -3.92 2.48
C VAL A 53 -3.59 -3.91 4.00
N GLU A 54 -2.45 -3.79 4.67
CA GLU A 54 -2.41 -3.66 6.13
C GLU A 54 -2.82 -2.26 6.56
N ALA A 55 -3.48 -2.15 7.72
CA ALA A 55 -3.88 -0.86 8.26
C ALA A 55 -2.67 0.04 8.48
N SER A 56 -2.86 1.32 8.14
CA SER A 56 -1.78 2.29 8.21
C SER A 56 -1.34 2.55 9.66
N ILE A 57 -0.04 2.47 9.91
CA ILE A 57 0.56 2.69 11.23
C ILE A 57 1.53 3.88 11.21
N PRO A 58 1.57 4.71 12.27
CA PRO A 58 2.47 5.86 12.31
C PRO A 58 3.89 5.44 12.73
N ILE A 59 4.88 5.75 11.90
CA ILE A 59 6.30 5.72 12.25
C ILE A 59 6.68 7.08 12.84
N ARG A 60 6.90 7.11 14.16
CA ARG A 60 7.11 8.36 14.92
C ARG A 60 8.56 8.72 15.16
N VAL A 61 9.48 7.80 14.87
CA VAL A 61 10.90 7.98 15.12
C VAL A 61 11.54 8.50 13.83
N GLU A 62 12.21 9.65 13.93
CA GLU A 62 12.95 10.23 12.80
C GLU A 62 14.04 9.26 12.34
N GLY A 63 14.16 9.07 11.02
CA GLY A 63 15.11 8.13 10.41
C GLY A 63 14.71 6.65 10.47
N GLU A 64 13.65 6.26 11.19
CA GLU A 64 13.26 4.85 11.30
C GLU A 64 12.78 4.26 9.97
N ALA A 65 12.03 5.04 9.17
CA ALA A 65 11.63 4.62 7.84
C ALA A 65 12.84 4.40 6.91
N GLU A 66 13.88 5.24 7.02
CA GLU A 66 15.15 5.08 6.29
C GLU A 66 15.93 3.85 6.77
N ARG A 67 15.94 3.58 8.08
CA ARG A 67 16.57 2.36 8.62
C ARG A 67 15.92 1.08 8.07
N LEU A 68 14.60 1.09 7.84
CA LEU A 68 13.83 -0.06 7.37
C LEU A 68 13.85 -0.23 5.85
N LEU A 69 13.67 0.86 5.10
CA LEU A 69 13.47 0.83 3.64
C LEU A 69 14.65 1.42 2.84
N GLY A 70 15.66 1.93 3.55
CA GLY A 70 16.85 2.49 2.95
C GLY A 70 16.63 3.90 2.37
N PRO A 71 17.49 4.30 1.41
CA PRO A 71 17.59 5.69 0.95
C PRO A 71 16.31 6.29 0.37
N VAL A 72 15.37 5.45 -0.11
CA VAL A 72 14.10 5.97 -0.64
C VAL A 72 13.31 6.73 0.42
N ALA A 73 13.43 6.36 1.70
CA ALA A 73 12.74 7.03 2.80
C ALA A 73 13.57 8.16 3.46
N ALA A 74 14.79 8.43 2.95
CA ALA A 74 15.72 9.37 3.57
C ALA A 74 15.17 10.81 3.59
N GLY A 75 15.27 11.47 4.75
CA GLY A 75 14.82 12.84 4.94
C GLY A 75 13.30 13.04 4.98
N LEU A 76 12.50 11.96 5.08
CA LEU A 76 11.08 12.10 5.41
C LEU A 76 10.92 12.55 6.87
N PRO A 77 10.11 13.58 7.15
CA PRO A 77 9.88 14.06 8.51
C PRO A 77 9.01 13.08 9.29
N ALA A 78 9.30 12.86 10.57
CA ALA A 78 8.41 12.10 11.44
C ALA A 78 7.26 12.99 11.98
N PRO A 79 6.03 12.45 12.13
CA PRO A 79 5.64 11.09 11.78
C PRO A 79 5.34 10.92 10.27
N VAL A 80 5.63 9.73 9.75
CA VAL A 80 5.07 9.24 8.47
C VAL A 80 4.12 8.07 8.74
N TRP A 81 3.15 7.89 7.86
CA TRP A 81 2.16 6.81 7.93
C TRP A 81 2.54 5.70 6.97
N TRP A 82 2.80 4.52 7.52
CA TRP A 82 3.22 3.32 6.82
C TRP A 82 2.01 2.48 6.44
N THR A 83 1.77 2.31 5.15
CA THR A 83 0.77 1.39 4.63
C THR A 83 1.47 0.32 3.82
N GLU A 84 1.40 -0.93 4.28
CA GLU A 84 1.99 -2.08 3.59
C GLU A 84 0.95 -2.74 2.70
N VAL A 85 1.35 -3.05 1.47
CA VAL A 85 0.53 -3.67 0.44
C VAL A 85 1.26 -4.90 -0.04
N ARG A 86 0.64 -6.06 0.10
CA ARG A 86 1.18 -7.34 -0.39
C ARG A 86 0.38 -7.79 -1.59
N ALA A 87 1.06 -7.95 -2.72
CA ALA A 87 0.46 -8.44 -3.95
C ALA A 87 0.58 -9.96 -4.05
N ALA A 88 -0.44 -10.59 -4.62
CA ALA A 88 -0.34 -11.94 -5.14
C ALA A 88 0.74 -12.01 -6.24
N GLU A 89 1.35 -13.18 -6.44
CA GLU A 89 2.39 -13.42 -7.46
C GLU A 89 1.78 -13.51 -8.87
N ARG A 90 1.13 -12.44 -9.32
CA ARG A 90 0.47 -12.31 -10.63
C ARG A 90 0.77 -10.90 -11.19
N PRO A 91 1.06 -10.75 -12.50
CA PRO A 91 1.40 -9.44 -13.07
C PRO A 91 0.40 -8.33 -12.76
N ALA A 92 -0.90 -8.61 -12.91
CA ALA A 92 -1.96 -7.64 -12.62
C ALA A 92 -1.98 -7.20 -11.14
N ALA A 93 -1.61 -8.07 -10.20
CA ALA A 93 -1.56 -7.72 -8.77
C ALA A 93 -0.34 -6.84 -8.45
N VAL A 94 0.81 -7.11 -9.08
CA VAL A 94 2.03 -6.30 -8.96
C VAL A 94 1.77 -4.88 -9.48
N GLU A 95 1.18 -4.78 -10.68
CA GLU A 95 0.83 -3.50 -11.30
C GLU A 95 -0.18 -2.72 -10.45
N LEU A 96 -1.21 -3.41 -9.95
CA LEU A 96 -2.22 -2.80 -9.08
C LEU A 96 -1.63 -2.31 -7.75
N ALA A 97 -0.68 -3.03 -7.15
CA ALA A 97 -0.04 -2.62 -5.89
C ALA A 97 0.77 -1.32 -6.08
N ASP A 98 1.52 -1.23 -7.18
CA ASP A 98 2.26 -0.01 -7.53
C ASP A 98 1.32 1.16 -7.74
N ALA A 99 0.29 0.98 -8.58
CA ALA A 99 -0.63 2.05 -8.92
C ALA A 99 -1.45 2.52 -7.71
N PHE A 100 -1.92 1.59 -6.86
CA PHE A 100 -2.59 1.92 -5.61
C PHE A 100 -1.70 2.74 -4.68
N ALA A 101 -0.44 2.35 -4.50
CA ALA A 101 0.49 3.08 -3.65
C ALA A 101 0.82 4.47 -4.23
N ASP A 102 1.02 4.57 -5.55
CA ASP A 102 1.25 5.84 -6.24
C ASP A 102 0.04 6.79 -6.07
N ALA A 103 -1.19 6.28 -6.20
CA ALA A 103 -2.41 7.06 -5.94
C ALA A 103 -2.50 7.59 -4.50
N LEU A 104 -2.04 6.82 -3.50
CA LEU A 104 -1.95 7.30 -2.12
C LEU A 104 -0.91 8.41 -1.98
N ILE A 105 0.27 8.26 -2.61
CA ILE A 105 1.34 9.27 -2.57
C ILE A 105 0.90 10.56 -3.29
N GLU A 106 0.22 10.47 -4.42
CA GLU A 106 -0.30 11.64 -5.13
C GLU A 106 -1.28 12.44 -4.28
N ARG A 107 -2.09 11.76 -3.45
CA ARG A 107 -3.13 12.39 -2.64
C ARG A 107 -2.65 12.90 -1.28
N LEU A 108 -1.77 12.15 -0.61
CA LEU A 108 -1.35 12.41 0.77
C LEU A 108 0.12 12.87 0.86
N GLY A 109 0.80 12.96 -0.29
CA GLY A 109 2.25 13.18 -0.35
C GLY A 109 3.04 12.00 0.22
N GLY A 110 4.36 12.13 0.17
CA GLY A 110 5.29 11.14 0.74
C GLY A 110 6.04 10.36 -0.33
N ARG A 111 6.34 9.09 -0.07
CA ARG A 111 7.16 8.25 -0.96
C ARG A 111 6.73 6.80 -0.93
N ARG A 112 6.94 6.13 -2.06
CA ARG A 112 6.73 4.69 -2.21
C ARG A 112 8.06 3.95 -2.16
N TRP A 113 8.04 2.77 -1.54
CA TRP A 113 9.06 1.74 -1.68
C TRP A 113 8.42 0.48 -2.27
N SER A 114 9.18 -0.34 -2.98
CA SER A 114 8.75 -1.67 -3.39
C SER A 114 9.88 -2.68 -3.25
N SER A 115 9.53 -3.93 -3.00
CA SER A 115 10.46 -5.05 -3.09
C SER A 115 10.89 -5.29 -4.54
N GLU A 116 11.81 -6.24 -4.74
CA GLU A 116 12.13 -6.72 -6.09
C GLU A 116 10.87 -7.33 -6.73
N ARG A 117 10.64 -7.02 -8.01
CA ARG A 117 9.54 -7.61 -8.76
C ARG A 117 9.83 -9.09 -9.03
N PRO A 118 8.81 -9.97 -8.96
CA PRO A 118 8.95 -11.36 -9.39
C PRO A 118 9.23 -11.41 -10.91
N GLU A 119 10.07 -12.37 -11.33
CA GLU A 119 10.41 -12.63 -12.74
C GLU A 119 9.25 -13.21 -13.56
#